data_AF-A0A7S1VN22-F1
#
_entry.id   AF-A0A7S1VN22-F1
#
_cell.length_a   1.000
_cell.length_b   1.000
_cell.length_c   1.000
_cell.angle_alpha   90.00
_cell.angle_beta   90.00
_cell.angle_gamma   90.00
#
_symmetry.space_group_name_H-M   'P 1'
#
loop_
_entity.id
_entity.type
_entity.pdbx_description
1 polymer ?
#
loop_
_entity_poly.entity_id
_entity_poly.type
_entity_poly.pdbx_seq_one_letter_code
_entity_poly.pdbx_strand_id
1 'polypeptide(L)'
;VHAKNLIHRDIKAANFLVGENWHVKLCDFGFSRSMGAAGDAMKAGAQMTLCGTDEWMAPETMMGLDYDQKADVFSFGMFLLEMSLRAEPKLRDPSKMYRFEEELYRRDAAKAGVPEGLIQVIVDCTRYEPADRPTMKEVLGVLKDLAKKQPDDTLDFVESSSDSELVEKKEKKDRHKHRDETDAEREKRRRREKKHDARERHRSRKDKDKDKESSEKREK
;
A
#
# COMPACT_ATOMS: atom_id res chain seq x y z
N VAL A 1 4.00 -0.68 -8.90
CA VAL A 1 4.16 -1.16 -7.52
C VAL A 1 4.76 -2.56 -7.52
N HIS A 2 4.05 -3.58 -8.02
CA HIS A 2 4.54 -4.98 -8.08
C HIS A 2 5.88 -5.17 -8.81
N ALA A 3 6.13 -4.46 -9.90
CA ALA A 3 7.42 -4.50 -10.62
C ALA A 3 8.64 -4.06 -9.77
N LYS A 4 8.41 -3.42 -8.61
CA LYS A 4 9.45 -3.05 -7.63
C LYS A 4 9.50 -4.02 -6.45
N ASN A 5 8.89 -5.21 -6.57
CA ASN A 5 8.70 -6.19 -5.50
C ASN A 5 8.02 -5.58 -4.26
N LEU A 6 7.07 -4.66 -4.47
CA LEU A 6 6.26 -4.06 -3.41
C LEU A 6 4.83 -4.56 -3.51
N ILE A 7 4.19 -4.82 -2.37
CA ILE A 7 2.75 -5.10 -2.22
C ILE A 7 2.11 -3.89 -1.52
N HIS A 8 0.98 -3.40 -2.02
CA HIS A 8 0.29 -2.23 -1.47
C HIS A 8 -0.45 -2.54 -0.16
N ARG A 9 -1.27 -3.60 -0.16
CA ARG A 9 -2.08 -4.12 0.95
C ARG A 9 -3.26 -3.25 1.40
N ASP A 10 -3.64 -2.22 0.64
CA ASP A 10 -4.83 -1.39 0.93
C ASP A 10 -5.36 -0.75 -0.36
N ILE A 11 -5.64 -1.57 -1.37
CA ILE A 11 -6.24 -1.08 -2.63
C ILE A 11 -7.75 -0.91 -2.41
N LYS A 12 -8.24 0.33 -2.53
CA LYS A 12 -9.67 0.73 -2.43
C LYS A 12 -9.88 2.09 -3.09
N ALA A 13 -11.10 2.45 -3.47
CA ALA A 13 -11.34 3.71 -4.18
C ALA A 13 -10.85 4.95 -3.41
N ALA A 14 -10.97 4.96 -2.08
CA ALA A 14 -10.49 6.05 -1.23
C ALA A 14 -8.98 6.33 -1.35
N ASN A 15 -8.18 5.34 -1.81
CA ASN A 15 -6.74 5.48 -2.00
C ASN A 15 -6.36 5.82 -3.46
N PHE A 16 -7.33 6.04 -4.35
CA PHE A 16 -7.11 6.57 -5.69
C PHE A 16 -7.48 8.05 -5.74
N LEU A 17 -6.47 8.91 -5.85
CA LEU A 17 -6.65 10.35 -5.97
C LEU A 17 -6.86 10.73 -7.43
N VAL A 18 -7.88 11.54 -7.70
CA VAL A 18 -8.12 12.12 -9.03
C VAL A 18 -7.57 13.55 -9.04
N GLY A 19 -6.56 13.78 -9.86
CA GLY A 19 -5.94 15.09 -10.05
C GLY A 19 -6.54 15.87 -11.21
N GLU A 20 -5.84 16.94 -11.61
CA GLU A 20 -6.12 17.69 -12.83
C GLU A 20 -6.10 16.77 -14.06
N ASN A 21 -6.90 17.11 -15.07
CA ASN A 21 -7.04 16.35 -16.32
C ASN A 21 -7.44 14.87 -16.12
N TRP A 22 -8.14 14.53 -15.03
CA TRP A 22 -8.56 13.16 -14.72
C TRP A 22 -7.41 12.17 -14.51
N HIS A 23 -6.21 12.67 -14.19
CA HIS A 23 -5.08 11.81 -13.87
C HIS A 23 -5.27 11.14 -12.50
N VAL A 24 -5.39 9.81 -12.51
CA VAL A 24 -5.55 9.02 -11.29
C VAL A 24 -4.18 8.59 -10.74
N LYS A 25 -3.96 8.79 -9.43
CA LYS A 25 -2.77 8.33 -8.71
C LYS A 25 -3.16 7.47 -7.51
N LEU A 26 -2.52 6.33 -7.37
CA LEU A 26 -2.60 5.50 -6.17
C LEU A 26 -1.78 6.13 -5.04
N CYS A 27 -2.37 6.28 -3.87
CA CYS A 27 -1.76 6.85 -2.67
C CYS A 27 -1.84 5.87 -1.49
N ASP A 28 -1.39 6.32 -0.32
CA ASP A 28 -1.40 5.59 0.95
C ASP A 28 -0.64 4.24 0.96
N PHE A 29 0.69 4.35 0.91
CA PHE A 29 1.59 3.22 1.06
C PHE A 29 1.89 2.89 2.54
N GLY A 30 1.08 3.39 3.50
CA GLY A 30 1.29 3.19 4.94
C GLY A 30 1.29 1.71 5.33
N PHE A 31 0.54 0.90 4.59
CA PHE A 31 0.51 -0.55 4.73
C PHE A 31 1.42 -1.28 3.75
N SER A 32 2.19 -0.64 2.89
CA SER A 32 2.95 -1.37 1.87
C SER A 32 4.13 -2.17 2.45
N ARG A 33 4.50 -3.27 1.77
CA ARG A 33 5.67 -4.08 2.13
C ARG A 33 6.49 -4.48 0.92
N SER A 34 7.81 -4.56 1.10
CA SER A 34 8.73 -5.15 0.13
C SER A 34 8.76 -6.66 0.31
N MET A 35 8.55 -7.40 -0.78
CA MET A 35 8.96 -8.79 -0.86
C MET A 35 10.49 -8.79 -0.97
N GLY A 36 11.18 -9.12 0.12
CA GLY A 36 12.64 -9.17 0.16
C GLY A 36 13.21 -10.16 -0.87
N ALA A 37 14.44 -9.93 -1.32
CA ALA A 37 15.15 -10.92 -2.14
C ALA A 37 15.33 -12.21 -1.33
N ALA A 38 15.13 -13.36 -1.98
CA ALA A 38 15.34 -14.69 -1.41
C ALA A 38 16.71 -14.77 -0.71
N GLY A 39 16.71 -14.62 0.61
CA GLY A 39 17.92 -14.46 1.42
C GLY A 39 17.60 -13.94 2.82
N ASP A 40 16.64 -13.01 2.92
CA ASP A 40 15.98 -12.72 4.18
C ASP A 40 14.76 -13.64 4.30
N ALA A 41 15.02 -14.89 4.69
CA ALA A 41 14.02 -15.74 5.30
C ALA A 41 13.63 -15.14 6.67
N MET A 42 13.04 -13.95 6.66
CA MET A 42 12.44 -13.32 7.82
C MET A 42 11.13 -14.07 8.08
N LYS A 43 11.27 -15.22 8.74
CA LYS A 43 10.23 -16.06 9.36
C LYS A 43 8.83 -15.83 8.79
N ALA A 44 8.38 -16.77 7.97
CA ALA A 44 7.02 -16.97 7.49
C ALA A 44 5.91 -17.00 8.58
N GLY A 45 6.22 -16.70 9.85
CA GLY A 45 5.26 -16.62 10.95
C GLY A 45 5.23 -15.27 11.69
N ALA A 46 6.00 -14.24 11.29
CA ALA A 46 6.11 -12.99 12.05
C ALA A 46 5.55 -11.73 11.33
N GLN A 47 5.07 -11.83 10.08
CA GLN A 47 4.93 -10.64 9.22
C GLN A 47 3.60 -10.45 8.48
N MET A 48 2.57 -11.26 8.76
CA MET A 48 1.25 -11.11 8.13
C MET A 48 0.26 -10.42 9.07
N THR A 49 0.52 -9.14 9.39
CA THR A 49 -0.45 -8.32 10.11
C THR A 49 -1.71 -8.18 9.25
N LEU A 50 -2.87 -8.52 9.80
CA LEU A 50 -4.17 -8.17 9.22
C LEU A 50 -4.27 -6.65 9.21
N CYS A 51 -4.06 -6.03 8.05
CA CYS A 51 -4.10 -4.59 7.86
C CYS A 51 -4.58 -4.24 6.47
N GLY A 52 -5.38 -3.18 6.35
CA GLY A 52 -6.12 -2.82 5.15
C GLY A 52 -7.60 -2.66 5.49
N THR A 53 -8.44 -2.67 4.47
CA THR A 53 -9.89 -2.46 4.62
C THR A 53 -10.63 -3.75 4.24
N ASP A 54 -11.29 -4.36 5.22
CA ASP A 54 -11.76 -5.76 5.19
C ASP A 54 -12.59 -6.12 3.95
N GLU A 55 -13.43 -5.20 3.47
CA GLU A 55 -14.32 -5.43 2.33
C GLU A 55 -13.55 -5.64 1.01
N TRP A 56 -12.35 -5.06 0.87
CA TRP A 56 -11.48 -5.20 -0.30
C TRP A 56 -10.44 -6.32 -0.12
N MET A 57 -10.21 -6.82 1.09
CA MET A 57 -9.16 -7.79 1.38
C MET A 57 -9.38 -9.16 0.72
N ALA A 58 -8.31 -9.75 0.18
CA ALA A 58 -8.36 -11.11 -0.34
C ALA A 58 -8.73 -12.14 0.75
N PRO A 59 -9.37 -13.28 0.41
CA PRO A 59 -9.75 -14.31 1.37
C PRO A 59 -8.57 -14.81 2.21
N GLU A 60 -7.42 -15.05 1.59
CA GLU A 60 -6.20 -15.49 2.27
C GLU A 60 -5.70 -14.45 3.29
N THR A 61 -5.82 -13.15 2.98
CA THR A 61 -5.48 -12.07 3.90
C THR A 61 -6.44 -12.03 5.09
N MET A 62 -7.76 -12.13 4.83
CA MET A 62 -8.80 -12.17 5.87
C MET A 62 -8.65 -13.36 6.81
N MET A 63 -8.15 -14.49 6.29
CA MET A 63 -7.88 -15.70 7.06
C MET A 63 -6.51 -15.71 7.74
N GLY A 64 -5.70 -14.66 7.56
CA GLY A 64 -4.35 -14.57 8.13
C GLY A 64 -3.36 -15.59 7.55
N LEU A 65 -3.61 -16.06 6.33
CA LEU A 65 -2.74 -16.96 5.60
C LEU A 65 -1.60 -16.19 4.91
N ASP A 66 -0.64 -16.93 4.38
CA ASP A 66 0.38 -16.35 3.53
C ASP A 66 -0.25 -15.76 2.25
N TYR A 67 0.21 -14.58 1.87
CA TYR A 67 -0.26 -13.83 0.72
C TYR A 67 0.90 -13.16 0.00
N ASP A 68 0.71 -12.87 -1.27
CA ASP A 68 1.67 -12.21 -2.14
C ASP A 68 1.02 -11.02 -2.87
N GLN A 69 1.62 -10.59 -3.97
CA GLN A 69 1.08 -9.54 -4.84
C GLN A 69 -0.32 -9.85 -5.42
N LYS A 70 -0.78 -11.12 -5.43
CA LYS A 70 -2.13 -11.50 -5.86
C LYS A 70 -3.21 -11.05 -4.88
N ALA A 71 -2.87 -10.74 -3.63
CA ALA A 71 -3.79 -10.10 -2.71
C ALA A 71 -4.22 -8.70 -3.22
N ASP A 72 -3.27 -7.90 -3.73
CA ASP A 72 -3.58 -6.61 -4.34
C ASP A 72 -4.43 -6.77 -5.62
N VAL A 73 -4.27 -7.86 -6.38
CA VAL A 73 -5.10 -8.14 -7.56
C VAL A 73 -6.55 -8.35 -7.16
N PHE A 74 -6.78 -9.13 -6.10
CA PHE A 74 -8.14 -9.32 -5.57
C PHE A 74 -8.75 -8.00 -5.12
N SER A 75 -8.00 -7.21 -4.33
CA SER A 75 -8.46 -5.90 -3.88
C SER A 75 -8.71 -4.92 -5.04
N PHE A 76 -7.93 -5.01 -6.12
CA PHE A 76 -8.20 -4.26 -7.35
C PHE A 76 -9.50 -4.71 -8.04
N GLY A 77 -9.80 -6.01 -8.05
CA GLY A 77 -11.10 -6.52 -8.50
C GLY A 77 -12.26 -5.96 -7.69
N MET A 78 -12.11 -5.88 -6.36
CA MET A 78 -13.11 -5.26 -5.47
C MET A 78 -13.26 -3.75 -5.70
N PHE A 79 -12.16 -3.05 -5.98
CA PHE A 79 -12.19 -1.64 -6.40
C PHE A 79 -12.93 -1.46 -7.73
N LEU A 80 -12.69 -2.31 -8.73
CA LEU A 80 -13.41 -2.25 -10.00
C LEU A 80 -14.91 -2.55 -9.82
N LEU A 81 -15.24 -3.50 -8.93
CA LEU A 81 -16.63 -3.76 -8.55
C LEU A 81 -17.29 -2.51 -7.98
N GLU A 82 -16.65 -1.88 -6.99
CA GLU A 82 -17.12 -0.65 -6.34
C GLU A 82 -17.40 0.45 -7.37
N MET A 83 -16.48 0.66 -8.32
CA MET A 83 -16.64 1.61 -9.42
C MET A 83 -17.79 1.22 -10.37
N SER A 84 -17.93 -0.07 -10.69
CA SER A 84 -18.93 -0.56 -11.64
C SER A 84 -20.36 -0.44 -11.10
N LEU A 85 -20.54 -0.60 -9.78
CA LEU A 85 -21.84 -0.53 -9.12
C LEU A 85 -22.09 0.83 -8.44
N ARG A 86 -21.07 1.68 -8.34
CA ARG A 86 -21.08 2.95 -7.59
C ARG A 86 -21.54 2.78 -6.14
N ALA A 87 -21.11 1.70 -5.52
CA ALA A 87 -21.47 1.33 -4.16
C ALA A 87 -20.31 0.61 -3.49
N GLU A 88 -20.08 0.91 -2.21
CA GLU A 88 -19.08 0.22 -1.41
C GLU A 88 -19.36 -1.29 -1.38
N PRO A 89 -18.32 -2.15 -1.51
CA PRO A 89 -18.49 -3.57 -1.36
C PRO A 89 -18.95 -3.91 0.06
N LYS A 90 -19.76 -4.95 0.19
CA LYS A 90 -20.14 -5.47 1.50
C LYS A 90 -19.08 -6.42 2.03
N LEU A 91 -18.93 -6.47 3.35
CA LEU A 91 -18.10 -7.48 4.01
C LEU A 91 -18.58 -8.88 3.63
N ARG A 92 -17.66 -9.72 3.17
CA ARG A 92 -17.93 -11.10 2.76
C ARG A 92 -18.11 -12.00 3.97
N ASP A 93 -18.98 -13.00 3.83
CA ASP A 93 -19.38 -13.90 4.92
C ASP A 93 -18.21 -14.83 5.36
N PRO A 94 -17.79 -14.79 6.64
CA PRO A 94 -16.78 -15.70 7.18
C PRO A 94 -17.15 -17.18 7.05
N SER A 95 -18.45 -17.54 7.13
CA SER A 95 -18.93 -18.91 6.99
C SER A 95 -18.74 -19.46 5.57
N LYS A 96 -18.63 -18.57 4.58
CA LYS A 96 -18.29 -18.88 3.18
C LYS A 96 -16.79 -18.70 2.89
N MET A 97 -15.94 -18.63 3.93
CA MET A 97 -14.51 -18.37 3.83
C MET A 97 -14.19 -17.09 3.04
N TYR A 98 -15.00 -16.05 3.23
CA TYR A 98 -14.83 -14.76 2.55
C TYR A 98 -14.79 -14.83 1.02
N ARG A 99 -15.41 -15.86 0.41
CA ARG A 99 -15.47 -16.02 -1.05
C ARG A 99 -16.21 -14.87 -1.71
N PHE A 100 -15.74 -14.50 -2.90
CA PHE A 100 -16.46 -13.58 -3.77
C PHE A 100 -17.77 -14.22 -4.26
N GLU A 101 -18.89 -13.50 -4.12
CA GLU A 101 -20.22 -13.96 -4.54
C GLU A 101 -20.47 -13.61 -6.02
N GLU A 102 -19.81 -14.33 -6.93
CA GLU A 102 -19.84 -14.06 -8.38
C GLU A 102 -21.27 -13.97 -8.94
N GLU A 103 -22.15 -14.90 -8.60
CA GLU A 103 -23.54 -14.92 -9.10
C GLU A 103 -24.31 -13.66 -8.68
N LEU A 104 -24.12 -13.22 -7.42
CA LEU A 104 -24.74 -12.01 -6.89
C LEU A 104 -24.22 -10.78 -7.63
N TYR A 105 -22.90 -10.69 -7.80
CA TYR A 105 -22.28 -9.59 -8.54
C TYR A 105 -22.77 -9.53 -9.99
N ARG A 106 -22.73 -10.64 -10.73
CA ARG A 106 -23.18 -10.69 -12.14
C ARG A 106 -24.63 -10.25 -12.30
N ARG A 107 -25.51 -10.66 -11.39
CA ARG A 107 -26.91 -10.23 -11.37
C ARG A 107 -27.04 -8.71 -11.21
N ASP A 108 -26.30 -8.13 -10.27
CA ASP A 108 -26.39 -6.70 -9.97
C ASP A 108 -25.68 -5.86 -11.05
N ALA A 109 -24.57 -6.35 -11.60
CA ALA A 109 -23.84 -5.77 -12.72
C ALA A 109 -24.67 -5.76 -14.01
N ALA A 110 -25.40 -6.84 -14.31
CA ALA A 110 -26.32 -6.90 -15.45
C ALA A 110 -27.44 -5.85 -15.34
N LYS A 111 -28.00 -5.67 -14.14
CA LYS A 111 -29.01 -4.61 -13.89
C LYS A 111 -28.44 -3.21 -14.06
N ALA A 112 -27.17 -3.01 -13.68
CA ALA A 112 -26.47 -1.74 -13.82
C ALA A 112 -25.93 -1.49 -15.24
N GLY A 113 -26.08 -2.45 -16.17
CA GLY A 113 -25.60 -2.31 -17.55
C GLY A 113 -24.07 -2.36 -17.68
N VAL A 114 -23.39 -3.03 -16.75
CA VAL A 114 -21.93 -3.16 -16.79
C VAL A 114 -21.54 -4.04 -18.01
N PRO A 115 -20.57 -3.63 -18.84
CA PRO A 115 -20.12 -4.44 -19.97
C PRO A 115 -19.56 -5.80 -19.55
N GLU A 116 -19.94 -6.87 -20.25
CA GLU A 116 -19.51 -8.25 -19.93
C GLU A 116 -17.99 -8.40 -19.83
N GLY A 117 -17.24 -7.69 -20.69
CA GLY A 117 -15.78 -7.69 -20.62
C GLY A 117 -15.24 -7.19 -19.28
N LEU A 118 -15.85 -6.15 -18.69
CA LEU A 118 -15.46 -5.63 -17.39
C LEU A 118 -15.90 -6.57 -16.26
N ILE A 119 -17.10 -7.16 -16.36
CA ILE A 119 -17.58 -8.19 -15.43
C ILE A 119 -16.57 -9.33 -15.36
N GLN A 120 -16.11 -9.82 -16.51
CA GLN A 120 -15.17 -10.93 -16.58
C GLN A 120 -13.81 -10.59 -15.93
N VAL A 121 -13.28 -9.38 -16.17
CA VAL A 121 -12.04 -8.92 -15.51
C VAL A 121 -12.19 -8.91 -13.99
N ILE A 122 -13.31 -8.42 -13.48
CA ILE A 122 -13.59 -8.35 -12.04
C ILE A 122 -13.66 -9.76 -11.45
N VAL A 123 -14.39 -10.67 -12.11
CA VAL A 123 -14.49 -12.08 -11.71
C VAL A 123 -13.12 -12.76 -11.68
N ASP A 124 -12.30 -12.55 -12.70
CA ASP A 124 -10.98 -13.18 -12.77
C ASP A 124 -10.00 -12.61 -11.74
N CYS A 125 -10.08 -11.31 -11.44
CA CYS A 125 -9.31 -10.71 -10.35
C CYS A 125 -9.74 -11.24 -8.97
N THR A 126 -11.00 -11.63 -8.80
CA THR A 126 -11.60 -12.02 -7.51
C THR A 126 -11.72 -13.54 -7.33
N ARG A 127 -10.98 -14.34 -8.12
CA ARG A 127 -10.89 -15.79 -7.92
C ARG A 127 -10.42 -16.12 -6.51
N TYR A 128 -11.00 -17.18 -5.94
CA TYR A 128 -10.70 -17.58 -4.56
C TYR A 128 -9.22 -17.94 -4.40
N GLU A 129 -8.70 -18.81 -5.26
CA GLU A 129 -7.30 -19.23 -5.25
C GLU A 129 -6.41 -18.13 -5.86
N PRO A 130 -5.38 -17.63 -5.14
CA PRO A 130 -4.44 -16.63 -5.65
C PRO A 130 -3.77 -17.00 -6.98
N ALA A 131 -3.49 -18.29 -7.20
CA ALA A 131 -2.88 -18.77 -8.43
C ALA A 131 -3.75 -18.54 -9.67
N ASP A 132 -5.08 -18.63 -9.52
CA ASP A 132 -6.06 -18.48 -10.60
C ASP A 132 -6.28 -17.02 -11.03
N ARG A 133 -5.82 -16.07 -10.22
CA ARG A 133 -5.95 -14.64 -10.53
C ARG A 133 -4.93 -14.24 -11.61
N PRO A 134 -5.26 -13.32 -12.52
CA PRO A 134 -4.27 -12.75 -13.42
C PRO A 134 -3.21 -11.92 -12.65
N THR A 135 -2.09 -11.62 -13.30
CA THR A 135 -1.18 -10.57 -12.85
C THR A 135 -1.73 -9.20 -13.18
N MET A 136 -1.35 -8.15 -12.44
CA MET A 136 -1.75 -6.78 -12.77
C MET A 136 -1.33 -6.33 -14.18
N LYS A 137 -0.26 -6.93 -14.74
CA LYS A 137 0.17 -6.68 -16.12
C LYS A 137 -0.83 -7.23 -17.13
N GLU A 138 -1.35 -8.43 -16.89
CA GLU A 138 -2.39 -9.05 -17.74
C GLU A 138 -3.71 -8.29 -17.62
N VAL A 139 -4.12 -7.93 -16.39
CA VAL A 139 -5.30 -7.08 -16.15
C VAL A 139 -5.22 -5.77 -16.93
N LEU A 140 -4.07 -5.08 -16.89
CA LEU A 140 -3.86 -3.86 -17.67
C LEU A 140 -4.01 -4.08 -19.18
N GLY A 141 -3.51 -5.22 -19.70
CA GLY A 141 -3.67 -5.58 -21.11
C GLY A 141 -5.14 -5.70 -21.50
N VAL A 142 -5.92 -6.47 -20.73
CA VAL A 142 -7.34 -6.68 -20.98
C VAL A 142 -8.12 -5.36 -20.88
N LEU A 143 -7.86 -4.54 -19.86
CA LEU A 143 -8.53 -3.24 -19.69
C LEU A 143 -8.25 -2.28 -20.86
N LYS A 144 -7.01 -2.23 -21.37
CA LYS A 144 -6.67 -1.43 -22.55
C LYS A 144 -7.42 -1.88 -23.80
N ASP A 145 -7.57 -3.20 -23.98
CA ASP A 145 -8.29 -3.72 -25.14
C ASP A 145 -9.80 -3.54 -25.03
N LEU A 146 -10.36 -3.51 -23.81
CA LEU A 146 -11.75 -3.12 -23.58
C LEU A 146 -11.98 -1.64 -23.86
N ALA A 147 -11.06 -0.76 -23.41
CA ALA A 147 -11.17 0.68 -23.61
C ALA A 147 -11.21 1.05 -25.11
N LYS A 148 -10.38 0.42 -25.95
CA LYS A 148 -10.36 0.64 -27.42
C LYS A 148 -11.69 0.32 -28.12
N LYS A 149 -12.54 -0.52 -27.52
CA LYS A 149 -13.81 -0.98 -28.11
C LYS A 149 -15.00 -0.11 -27.74
N GLN A 150 -14.83 0.83 -26.80
CA GLN A 150 -15.88 1.76 -26.44
C GLN A 150 -15.85 2.95 -27.42
N PRO A 151 -17.02 3.49 -27.81
CA PRO A 151 -17.07 4.74 -28.55
C PRO A 151 -16.36 5.83 -27.73
N ASP A 152 -15.73 6.76 -28.44
CA ASP A 152 -14.93 7.85 -27.89
C ASP A 152 -15.82 8.87 -27.18
N ASP A 153 -16.37 8.47 -26.04
CA ASP A 153 -16.96 9.35 -25.02
C ASP A 153 -15.91 9.57 -23.92
N THR A 154 -14.63 9.52 -24.32
CA THR A 154 -13.53 9.80 -23.41
C THR A 154 -13.61 11.28 -23.05
N LEU A 155 -13.70 11.56 -21.75
CA LEU A 155 -13.17 12.81 -21.23
C LEU A 155 -11.76 12.93 -21.80
N ASP A 156 -11.54 13.87 -22.75
CA ASP A 156 -10.29 14.07 -23.50
C ASP A 156 -9.07 13.65 -22.67
N PHE A 157 -8.68 12.38 -22.78
CA PHE A 157 -7.48 11.89 -22.13
C PHE A 157 -6.36 12.38 -23.02
N VAL A 158 -5.90 13.60 -22.73
CA VAL A 158 -4.73 14.17 -23.37
C VAL A 158 -3.57 13.22 -23.07
N GLU A 159 -3.20 12.37 -24.03
CA GLU A 159 -1.88 11.75 -24.07
C GLU A 159 -0.83 12.85 -24.30
N SER A 160 -0.68 13.74 -23.32
CA SER A 160 0.44 14.67 -23.25
C SER A 160 1.64 13.86 -22.78
N SER A 161 2.33 13.25 -23.74
CA SER A 161 3.65 12.64 -23.55
C SER A 161 4.67 13.64 -22.95
N SER A 162 4.36 14.94 -22.99
CA SER A 162 5.10 16.05 -22.39
C SER A 162 4.88 16.25 -20.89
N ASP A 163 3.72 15.88 -20.33
CA ASP A 163 3.41 16.10 -18.91
C ASP A 163 4.01 15.02 -18.00
N SER A 164 4.17 13.79 -18.49
CA SER A 164 4.80 12.70 -17.72
C SER A 164 6.25 13.03 -17.34
N GLU A 165 7.03 13.64 -18.24
CA GLU A 165 8.39 14.09 -17.96
C GLU A 165 8.44 15.26 -16.97
N LEU A 166 7.50 16.20 -17.06
CA LEU A 166 7.42 17.36 -16.14
C LEU A 166 6.99 16.92 -14.74
N VAL A 167 6.03 16.01 -14.65
CA VAL A 167 5.60 15.39 -13.39
C VAL A 167 6.73 14.56 -12.79
N GLU A 168 7.45 13.77 -13.59
CA GLU A 168 8.63 13.04 -13.10
C GLU A 168 9.74 13.97 -12.60
N LYS A 169 10.01 15.07 -13.31
CA LYS A 169 11.01 16.07 -12.90
C LYS A 169 10.59 16.78 -11.60
N LYS A 170 9.30 17.11 -11.45
CA LYS A 170 8.75 17.72 -10.22
C LYS A 170 8.79 16.75 -9.04
N GLU A 171 8.37 15.50 -9.23
CA GLU A 171 8.44 14.47 -8.19
C GLU A 171 9.87 14.10 -7.79
N LYS A 172 10.84 14.11 -8.73
CA LYS A 172 12.27 13.92 -8.41
C LYS A 172 12.80 15.08 -7.56
N LYS A 173 12.38 16.32 -7.86
CA LYS A 173 12.74 17.51 -7.08
C LYS A 173 12.14 17.50 -5.68
N ASP A 174 10.88 17.12 -5.54
CA ASP A 174 10.20 17.01 -4.25
C ASP A 174 10.75 15.86 -3.39
N ARG A 175 11.11 14.71 -4.00
CA ARG A 175 11.84 13.63 -3.31
C ARG A 175 13.20 14.07 -2.80
N HIS A 176 13.93 14.89 -3.56
CA HIS A 176 15.22 15.41 -3.13
C HIS A 176 15.07 16.35 -1.93
N LYS A 177 14.08 17.25 -1.98
CA LYS A 177 13.76 18.17 -0.89
C LYS A 177 13.33 17.45 0.39
N HIS A 178 12.45 16.45 0.29
CA HIS A 178 12.03 15.65 1.45
C HIS A 178 13.19 14.82 2.02
N ARG A 179 14.10 14.31 1.18
CA ARG A 179 15.31 13.61 1.65
C ARG A 179 16.22 14.55 2.45
N ASP A 180 16.46 15.75 1.95
CA ASP A 180 17.28 16.75 2.63
C ASP A 180 16.66 17.18 3.98
N GLU A 181 15.33 17.31 4.05
CA GLU A 181 14.61 17.59 5.30
C GLU A 181 14.73 16.43 6.31
N THR A 182 14.61 15.17 5.85
CA THR A 182 14.77 14.01 6.73
C THR A 182 16.21 13.82 7.22
N ASP A 183 17.22 14.11 6.40
CA ASP A 183 18.61 14.04 6.81
C ASP A 183 18.96 15.16 7.80
N ALA A 184 18.40 16.37 7.63
CA ALA A 184 18.54 17.47 8.59
C ALA A 184 17.88 17.17 9.95
N GLU A 185 16.70 16.53 9.97
CA GLU A 185 16.07 16.07 11.21
C GLU A 185 16.86 14.96 11.90
N ARG A 186 17.39 14.01 11.12
CA ARG A 186 18.24 12.92 11.63
C ARG A 186 19.52 13.47 12.25
N GLU A 187 20.10 14.51 11.66
CA GLU A 187 21.26 15.20 12.22
C GLU A 187 20.93 15.98 13.51
N LYS A 188 19.78 16.69 13.54
CA LYS A 188 19.30 17.36 14.77
C LYS A 188 19.06 16.36 15.90
N ARG A 189 18.49 15.19 15.61
CA ARG A 189 18.29 14.11 16.59
C ARG A 189 19.61 13.58 17.13
N ARG A 190 20.58 13.29 16.26
CA ARG A 190 21.94 12.89 16.67
C ARG A 190 22.63 13.93 17.56
N ARG A 191 22.44 15.23 17.28
CA ARG A 191 22.98 16.31 18.12
C ARG A 191 22.31 16.38 19.51
N ARG A 192 21.00 16.10 19.59
CA ARG A 192 20.27 16.03 20.87
C ARG A 192 20.70 14.83 21.70
N GLU A 193 20.85 13.66 21.08
CA GLU A 193 21.34 12.44 21.72
C GLU A 193 22.77 12.62 22.28
N LYS A 194 23.70 13.19 21.48
CA LYS A 194 25.06 13.52 21.97
C LYS A 194 25.06 14.50 23.14
N LYS A 195 24.15 15.49 23.16
CA LYS A 195 24.00 16.43 24.28
C LYS A 195 23.43 15.74 25.53
N HIS A 196 22.52 14.79 25.36
CA HIS A 196 21.97 14.00 26.45
C HIS A 196 23.06 13.14 27.09
N ASP A 197 23.81 12.40 26.28
CA ASP A 197 24.91 11.54 26.75
C ASP A 197 26.02 12.34 27.46
N ALA A 198 26.33 13.55 26.98
CA ALA A 198 27.30 14.42 27.65
C ALA A 198 26.81 14.89 29.03
N ARG A 199 25.50 15.15 29.19
CA ARG A 199 24.90 15.54 30.47
C ARG A 199 24.86 14.37 31.46
N GLU A 200 24.54 13.17 30.99
CA GLU A 200 24.59 11.92 31.77
C GLU A 200 26.01 11.65 32.29
N ARG A 201 27.02 11.73 31.43
CA ARG A 201 28.44 11.55 31.83
C ARG A 201 28.89 12.61 32.85
N HIS A 202 28.41 13.84 32.73
CA HIS A 202 28.75 14.90 33.67
C HIS A 202 28.05 14.73 35.02
N ARG A 203 26.82 14.21 35.06
CA ARG A 203 26.14 13.83 36.31
C ARG A 203 26.84 12.67 37.01
N SER A 204 27.13 11.60 36.27
CA SER A 204 27.85 10.43 36.82
C SER A 204 29.24 10.77 37.38
N ARG A 205 29.96 11.73 36.80
CA ARG A 205 31.23 12.23 37.36
C ARG A 205 31.03 13.00 38.66
N LYS A 206 30.03 13.89 38.73
CA LYS A 206 29.70 14.64 39.96
C LYS A 206 29.25 13.74 41.11
N ASP A 207 28.54 12.66 40.81
CA ASP A 207 28.11 11.71 41.83
C ASP A 207 29.30 10.90 42.39
N LYS A 208 30.24 10.50 41.53
CA LYS A 208 31.49 9.84 41.95
C LYS A 208 32.41 10.73 42.80
N ASP A 209 32.45 12.03 42.52
CA ASP A 209 33.26 12.98 43.29
C ASP A 209 32.64 13.23 44.68
N LYS A 210 31.31 13.23 44.81
CA LYS A 210 30.60 13.31 46.10
C LYS A 210 30.77 12.05 46.96
N ASP A 211 30.82 10.88 46.34
CA ASP A 211 31.04 9.62 47.05
C ASP A 211 32.48 9.52 47.60
N LYS A 212 33.47 10.09 46.90
CA LYS A 212 34.85 10.19 47.41
C LYS A 212 35.01 11.18 48.57
N GLU A 213 34.35 12.33 48.48
CA GLU A 213 34.43 13.36 49.53
C GLU A 213 33.71 12.94 50.82
N SER A 214 32.72 12.05 50.70
CA SER A 214 32.01 11.46 51.85
C SER A 214 32.74 10.26 52.46
N SER A 215 33.57 9.53 51.71
CA SER A 215 34.44 8.48 52.27
C SER A 215 35.64 9.08 53.01
N GLU A 216 36.26 10.15 52.51
CA GLU A 216 37.40 10.81 53.18
C GLU A 216 37.01 11.53 54.50
N LYS A 217 35.74 11.92 54.66
CA LYS A 217 35.21 12.47 55.92
C LYS A 217 34.85 11.44 56.98
N ARG A 218 34.83 10.14 56.64
CA ARG A 218 34.54 9.04 57.59
C ARG A 218 35.79 8.39 58.17
N GLU A 219 36.97 8.71 57.65
CA GLU A 219 38.27 8.17 58.10
C GLU A 219 39.13 9.20 58.88
N LYS A 220 38.56 10.35 59.27
CA LYS A 220 39.15 11.30 60.23
C LYS A 220 38.22 11.44 61.44
#